data_AF-A0A2P6SB87-F1
#
_entry.id   AF-A0A2P6SB87-F1
#
_cell.length_a   1.000
_cell.length_b   1.000
_cell.length_c   1.000
_cell.angle_alpha   90.00
_cell.angle_beta   90.00
_cell.angle_gamma   90.00
#
_symmetry.space_group_name_H-M   'P 1'
#
loop_
_entity.id
_entity.type
_entity.pdbx_description
1 polymer ?
#
loop_
_entity_poly.entity_id
_entity_poly.type
_entity_poly.pdbx_seq_one_letter_code
_entity_poly.pdbx_strand_id
1 'polypeptide(L)'
;MKDKVDAEVCSWCAGKKCSAKLKENPASSQQSKTKAGTTRGTFEVDLPEAEAGKVKLRFAPEPSGYLHIGHSKAALLNQYFAQRYQGQLITLGIKYEKVTHTSDHFGELMDMTEELINQGKAYVDDTPREEMQKQRMDGIESKCRNHSKEENLKLWEEMKAGSERGLHCCVRGKLDMQDPNKSLRDPVYYVERGLYDYTLLSKRKLLWFVQNDKVNGWDDPRFPTVQGIVRRGLKVEALIQFILEQGASKNLNLMEWDKLWTINKKIIDPVCPRHTAVTEEGRVLLTLSNGPEKPFVRIIPRHKKYEGAGEKATTFTRSI
;
A
#
# COMPACT_ATOMS: atom_id res chain seq x y z
N MET A 1 -19.79 -55.36 -7.04
CA MET A 1 -18.80 -55.08 -5.98
C MET A 1 -18.88 -53.62 -5.58
N LYS A 2 -19.96 -53.28 -4.87
CA LYS A 2 -20.22 -52.03 -4.16
C LYS A 2 -21.18 -52.46 -3.07
N ASP A 3 -20.66 -52.67 -1.87
CA ASP A 3 -21.42 -53.16 -0.72
C ASP A 3 -21.11 -52.26 0.48
N LYS A 4 -22.19 -51.71 1.06
CA LYS A 4 -22.43 -51.42 2.49
C LYS A 4 -21.60 -50.25 3.09
N VAL A 5 -22.15 -49.34 3.88
CA VAL A 5 -23.08 -49.52 5.01
C VAL A 5 -24.01 -48.30 5.16
N ASP A 6 -25.27 -48.61 5.46
CA ASP A 6 -26.43 -47.74 5.66
C ASP A 6 -26.50 -47.04 7.03
N ALA A 7 -27.45 -46.10 7.07
CA ALA A 7 -27.91 -45.30 8.18
C ALA A 7 -28.29 -46.06 9.47
N GLU A 8 -27.97 -45.48 10.62
CA GLU A 8 -28.64 -45.76 11.89
C GLU A 8 -29.57 -44.60 12.27
N VAL A 9 -30.86 -44.92 12.24
CA VAL A 9 -31.96 -44.09 12.72
C VAL A 9 -32.23 -44.42 14.19
N CYS A 10 -32.13 -43.37 15.00
CA CYS A 10 -32.82 -43.07 16.24
C CYS A 10 -33.92 -44.08 16.69
N SER A 11 -33.71 -44.72 17.84
CA SER A 11 -34.80 -45.22 18.68
C SER A 11 -34.39 -45.16 20.16
N TRP A 12 -34.95 -44.22 20.93
CA TRP A 12 -35.35 -44.45 22.32
C TRP A 12 -36.10 -43.23 22.88
N CYS A 13 -37.13 -43.53 23.67
CA CYS A 13 -37.95 -42.64 24.51
C CYS A 13 -39.17 -41.95 23.87
N ALA A 14 -40.21 -42.75 23.63
CA ALA A 14 -41.60 -42.32 23.73
C ALA A 14 -42.07 -42.39 25.21
N GLY A 15 -42.70 -41.32 25.71
CA GLY A 15 -43.73 -41.42 26.78
C GLY A 15 -43.54 -40.64 28.10
N LYS A 16 -44.10 -39.40 28.14
CA LYS A 16 -44.92 -38.70 29.20
C LYS A 16 -44.39 -38.65 30.67
N LYS A 17 -44.42 -37.56 31.46
CA LYS A 17 -45.40 -36.47 31.71
C LYS A 17 -44.69 -35.22 32.32
N CYS A 18 -44.90 -34.01 31.79
CA CYS A 18 -45.72 -32.88 32.31
C CYS A 18 -45.35 -32.20 33.65
N SER A 19 -45.03 -30.90 33.58
CA SER A 19 -45.48 -29.78 34.46
C SER A 19 -44.72 -28.48 34.05
N ALA A 20 -45.30 -27.55 33.28
CA ALA A 20 -46.18 -26.42 33.63
C ALA A 20 -45.45 -25.04 33.78
N LYS A 21 -45.55 -24.25 32.70
CA LYS A 21 -45.73 -22.78 32.52
C LYS A 21 -45.00 -21.71 33.37
N LEU A 22 -44.31 -20.83 32.59
CA LEU A 22 -44.32 -19.34 32.54
C LEU A 22 -43.72 -18.51 33.70
N LYS A 23 -42.81 -17.57 33.35
CA LYS A 23 -42.99 -16.10 33.49
C LYS A 23 -41.72 -15.32 33.09
N GLU A 24 -41.91 -14.16 32.46
CA GLU A 24 -40.88 -13.14 32.21
C GLU A 24 -40.61 -12.23 33.42
N ASN A 25 -39.32 -11.87 33.58
CA ASN A 25 -38.66 -10.65 34.12
C ASN A 25 -38.94 -10.19 35.59
N PRO A 26 -37.93 -9.69 36.35
CA PRO A 26 -37.01 -8.61 35.93
C PRO A 26 -35.54 -8.69 36.41
N ALA A 27 -34.76 -7.70 35.99
CA ALA A 27 -33.33 -7.51 36.20
C ALA A 27 -32.82 -7.68 37.66
N SER A 28 -31.66 -8.32 37.81
CA SER A 28 -30.67 -7.90 38.81
C SER A 28 -29.25 -8.12 38.29
N SER A 29 -28.44 -7.11 38.55
CA SER A 29 -27.07 -6.91 38.11
C SER A 29 -26.08 -7.85 38.80
N GLN A 30 -25.32 -8.62 38.04
CA GLN A 30 -23.96 -9.01 38.41
C GLN A 30 -23.03 -8.86 37.21
N GLN A 31 -22.23 -7.80 37.26
CA GLN A 31 -21.12 -7.55 36.34
C GLN A 31 -20.08 -8.67 36.48
N SER A 32 -19.90 -9.48 35.44
CA SER A 32 -18.65 -10.20 35.22
C SER A 32 -17.88 -9.49 34.10
N LYS A 33 -16.81 -8.78 34.49
CA LYS A 33 -15.86 -8.16 33.56
C LYS A 33 -15.15 -9.26 32.77
N THR A 34 -15.54 -9.45 31.51
CA THR A 34 -14.71 -10.15 30.52
C THR A 34 -14.05 -9.13 29.60
N LYS A 35 -12.73 -9.27 29.48
CA LYS A 35 -11.81 -8.35 28.82
C LYS A 35 -12.18 -8.13 27.36
N ALA A 36 -12.07 -6.88 26.92
CA ALA A 36 -12.22 -6.44 25.54
C ALA A 36 -11.39 -7.32 24.59
N GLY A 37 -12.10 -8.12 23.79
CA GLY A 37 -11.51 -8.80 22.64
C GLY A 37 -11.10 -7.76 21.61
N THR A 38 -9.85 -7.85 21.17
CA THR A 38 -9.29 -7.10 20.05
C THR A 38 -10.23 -7.21 18.85
N THR A 39 -10.79 -6.10 18.41
CA THR A 39 -11.50 -5.98 17.14
C THR A 39 -10.53 -6.37 16.02
N ARG A 40 -10.65 -7.60 15.51
CA ARG A 40 -10.09 -7.97 14.20
C ARG A 40 -10.67 -6.99 13.19
N GLY A 41 -9.84 -6.22 12.49
CA GLY A 41 -10.29 -5.42 11.35
C GLY A 41 -10.87 -6.37 10.31
N THR A 42 -12.19 -6.39 10.18
CA THR A 42 -12.88 -7.17 9.15
C THR A 42 -12.66 -6.49 7.80
N PHE A 43 -12.13 -7.23 6.82
CA PHE A 43 -12.14 -6.85 5.39
C PHE A 43 -13.52 -6.98 4.76
N GLU A 44 -14.58 -6.67 5.48
CA GLU A 44 -15.92 -6.72 4.91
C GLU A 44 -16.22 -5.41 4.19
N VAL A 45 -15.42 -5.13 3.16
CA VAL A 45 -15.78 -4.18 2.12
C VAL A 45 -15.93 -5.00 0.86
N ASP A 46 -17.12 -5.56 0.69
CA ASP A 46 -17.49 -6.19 -0.57
C ASP A 46 -17.73 -5.12 -1.64
N LEU A 47 -17.40 -5.44 -2.88
CA LEU A 47 -17.79 -4.66 -4.04
C LEU A 47 -19.27 -4.99 -4.32
N PRO A 48 -20.22 -4.08 -4.05
CA PRO A 48 -21.65 -4.40 -3.97
C PRO A 48 -22.27 -4.90 -5.29
N GLU A 49 -21.56 -4.76 -6.41
CA GLU A 49 -22.02 -5.13 -7.76
C GLU A 49 -20.95 -5.93 -8.54
N ALA A 50 -19.93 -6.46 -7.86
CA ALA A 50 -18.87 -7.20 -8.55
C ALA A 50 -19.30 -8.63 -8.90
N GLU A 51 -19.22 -8.96 -10.18
CA GLU A 51 -19.35 -10.34 -10.66
C GLU A 51 -17.99 -11.05 -10.69
N ALA A 52 -17.96 -12.30 -10.21
CA ALA A 52 -16.76 -13.12 -10.27
C ALA A 52 -16.27 -13.29 -11.72
N GLY A 53 -14.97 -13.11 -11.94
CA GLY A 53 -14.35 -13.20 -13.27
C GLY A 53 -14.47 -11.95 -14.15
N LYS A 54 -15.27 -10.95 -13.78
CA LYS A 54 -15.39 -9.67 -14.53
C LYS A 54 -14.61 -8.52 -13.90
N VAL A 55 -14.07 -8.71 -12.70
CA VAL A 55 -13.32 -7.67 -11.98
C VAL A 55 -11.93 -7.45 -12.61
N LYS A 56 -11.67 -6.21 -13.05
CA LYS A 56 -10.36 -5.76 -13.55
C LYS A 56 -9.81 -4.67 -12.64
N LEU A 57 -8.61 -4.87 -12.10
CA LEU A 57 -7.96 -3.92 -11.19
C LEU A 57 -6.61 -3.49 -11.77
N ARG A 58 -6.21 -2.23 -11.50
CA ARG A 58 -4.91 -1.68 -11.92
C ARG A 58 -4.14 -1.15 -10.71
N PHE A 59 -2.85 -1.45 -10.66
CA PHE A 59 -1.92 -0.73 -9.81
C PHE A 59 -1.04 0.14 -10.69
N ALA A 60 -1.27 1.45 -10.65
CA ALA A 60 -0.63 2.44 -11.53
C ALA A 60 0.25 3.39 -10.71
N PRO A 61 1.41 2.94 -10.20
CA PRO A 61 2.38 3.84 -9.59
C PRO A 61 3.04 4.70 -10.68
N GLU A 62 3.30 5.97 -10.37
CA GLU A 62 4.13 6.79 -11.24
C GLU A 62 5.59 6.28 -11.21
N PRO A 63 6.27 6.11 -12.36
CA PRO A 63 7.65 5.66 -12.43
C PRO A 63 8.68 6.72 -11.99
N SER A 64 8.25 7.73 -11.23
CA SER A 64 9.05 8.88 -10.78
C SER A 64 9.82 8.65 -9.47
N GLY A 65 9.80 7.43 -8.91
CA GLY A 65 10.59 7.10 -7.72
C GLY A 65 10.25 5.75 -7.09
N TYR A 66 11.02 5.39 -6.06
CA TYR A 66 10.90 4.10 -5.39
C TYR A 66 9.57 3.94 -4.62
N LEU A 67 9.05 2.71 -4.61
CA LEU A 67 7.87 2.35 -3.85
C LEU A 67 8.18 2.31 -2.36
N HIS A 68 7.42 3.07 -1.58
CA HIS A 68 7.38 3.00 -0.12
C HIS A 68 6.20 2.21 0.42
N ILE A 69 6.19 1.94 1.72
CA ILE A 69 5.16 1.13 2.41
C ILE A 69 3.71 1.55 2.12
N GLY A 70 3.44 2.85 1.94
CA GLY A 70 2.11 3.34 1.53
C GLY A 70 1.61 2.79 0.20
N HIS A 71 2.50 2.54 -0.77
CA HIS A 71 2.13 1.95 -2.06
C HIS A 71 1.82 0.45 -1.93
N SER A 72 2.47 -0.24 -0.98
CA SER A 72 2.22 -1.66 -0.70
C SER A 72 0.76 -1.90 -0.30
N LYS A 73 0.13 -0.96 0.41
CA LYS A 73 -1.29 -1.05 0.76
C LYS A 73 -2.20 -1.09 -0.47
N ALA A 74 -2.01 -0.16 -1.41
CA ALA A 74 -2.79 -0.12 -2.63
C ALA A 74 -2.56 -1.38 -3.50
N ALA A 75 -1.31 -1.80 -3.64
CA ALA A 75 -0.97 -3.00 -4.41
C ALA A 75 -1.60 -4.27 -3.82
N LEU A 76 -1.46 -4.48 -2.50
CA LEU A 76 -1.98 -5.66 -1.82
C LEU A 76 -3.51 -5.66 -1.68
N LEU A 77 -4.13 -4.48 -1.55
CA LEU A 77 -5.59 -4.36 -1.57
C LEU A 77 -6.14 -4.76 -2.95
N ASN A 78 -5.52 -4.29 -4.03
CA ASN A 78 -5.92 -4.70 -5.37
C ASN A 78 -5.73 -6.22 -5.56
N GLN A 79 -4.64 -6.80 -5.03
CA GLN A 79 -4.43 -8.25 -5.06
C GLN A 79 -5.50 -9.01 -4.29
N TYR A 80 -5.85 -8.56 -3.09
CA TYR A 80 -6.90 -9.17 -2.27
C TYR A 80 -8.22 -9.26 -3.03
N PHE A 81 -8.64 -8.16 -3.68
CA PHE A 81 -9.88 -8.14 -4.47
C PHE A 81 -9.81 -8.99 -5.74
N ALA A 82 -8.66 -9.00 -6.43
CA ALA A 82 -8.47 -9.88 -7.58
C ALA A 82 -8.60 -11.36 -7.17
N GLN A 83 -8.03 -11.77 -6.04
CA GLN A 83 -8.16 -13.14 -5.55
C GLN A 83 -9.58 -13.46 -5.07
N ARG A 84 -10.23 -12.54 -4.33
CA ARG A 84 -11.59 -12.70 -3.81
C ARG A 84 -12.62 -12.88 -4.92
N TYR A 85 -12.49 -12.11 -6.00
CA TYR A 85 -13.46 -12.10 -7.11
C TYR A 85 -12.96 -12.80 -8.38
N GLN A 86 -11.89 -13.60 -8.29
CA GLN A 86 -11.28 -14.29 -9.44
C GLN A 86 -10.99 -13.33 -10.62
N GLY A 87 -10.59 -12.10 -10.30
CA GLY A 87 -10.28 -11.03 -11.25
C GLY A 87 -8.80 -10.97 -11.65
N GLN A 88 -8.49 -10.01 -12.52
CA GLN A 88 -7.14 -9.80 -13.07
C GLN A 88 -6.42 -8.64 -12.37
N LEU A 89 -5.12 -8.78 -12.12
CA LEU A 89 -4.27 -7.76 -11.49
C LEU A 89 -3.02 -7.46 -12.32
N ILE A 90 -2.49 -6.25 -12.20
CA ILE A 90 -1.23 -5.80 -12.82
C ILE A 90 -0.28 -5.29 -11.71
N THR A 91 0.97 -5.81 -11.66
CA THR A 91 2.18 -5.40 -10.88
C THR A 91 2.45 -5.89 -9.41
N LEU A 92 3.76 -5.97 -9.06
CA LEU A 92 4.44 -6.21 -7.74
C LEU A 92 4.74 -7.66 -7.25
N GLY A 93 5.34 -8.54 -8.06
CA GLY A 93 5.64 -9.94 -7.66
C GLY A 93 4.38 -10.80 -7.50
N ILE A 94 3.25 -10.21 -7.92
CA ILE A 94 1.92 -10.77 -8.04
C ILE A 94 1.79 -11.21 -9.50
N LYS A 95 1.18 -12.38 -9.76
CA LYS A 95 0.96 -12.83 -11.14
C LYS A 95 0.08 -11.80 -11.86
N TYR A 96 0.63 -11.13 -12.86
CA TYR A 96 -0.07 -10.18 -13.70
C TYR A 96 -0.26 -10.70 -15.11
N GLU A 97 -1.29 -10.22 -15.78
CA GLU A 97 -1.61 -10.63 -17.15
C GLU A 97 -0.87 -9.80 -18.19
N LYS A 98 -0.83 -8.46 -18.03
CA LYS A 98 -0.20 -7.54 -19.00
C LYS A 98 0.38 -6.31 -18.32
N VAL A 99 1.59 -5.90 -18.74
CA VAL A 99 2.16 -4.58 -18.40
C VAL A 99 1.73 -3.59 -19.48
N THR A 100 1.25 -2.42 -19.08
CA THR A 100 0.81 -1.34 -19.98
C THR A 100 1.42 -0.02 -19.51
N HIS A 101 1.82 0.85 -20.44
CA HIS A 101 2.22 2.20 -20.11
C HIS A 101 1.15 3.18 -20.60
N THR A 102 0.84 4.21 -19.81
CA THR A 102 -0.07 5.27 -20.26
C THR A 102 0.44 5.95 -21.54
N SER A 103 1.76 5.98 -21.74
CA SER A 103 2.39 6.48 -22.97
C SER A 103 2.01 5.69 -24.22
N ASP A 104 1.67 4.41 -24.09
CA ASP A 104 1.22 3.57 -25.22
C ASP A 104 -0.14 4.07 -25.77
N HIS A 105 -0.88 4.87 -24.98
CA HIS A 105 -2.19 5.41 -25.31
C HIS A 105 -2.17 6.92 -25.61
N PHE A 106 -0.99 7.54 -25.77
CA PHE A 106 -0.91 8.98 -26.03
C PHE A 106 -1.61 9.39 -27.33
N GLY A 107 -1.52 8.58 -28.39
CA GLY A 107 -2.28 8.83 -29.63
C GLY A 107 -3.78 8.95 -29.36
N GLU A 108 -4.36 7.95 -28.69
CA GLU A 108 -5.79 7.94 -28.32
C GLU A 108 -6.17 9.16 -27.46
N LEU A 109 -5.32 9.55 -26.49
CA LEU A 109 -5.57 10.72 -25.64
C LEU A 109 -5.50 12.05 -26.40
N MET A 110 -4.62 12.15 -27.39
CA MET A 110 -4.52 13.31 -28.27
C MET A 110 -5.73 13.40 -29.20
N ASP A 111 -6.18 12.28 -29.77
CA ASP A 111 -7.39 12.20 -30.59
C ASP A 111 -8.63 12.60 -29.78
N MET A 112 -8.75 12.10 -28.54
CA MET A 112 -9.83 12.50 -27.63
C MET A 112 -9.80 13.98 -27.29
N THR A 113 -8.61 14.55 -27.14
CA THR A 113 -8.44 15.98 -26.87
C THR A 113 -8.88 16.83 -28.05
N GLU A 114 -8.52 16.43 -29.27
CA GLU A 114 -8.95 17.08 -30.50
C GLU A 114 -10.48 17.01 -30.67
N GLU A 115 -11.09 15.87 -30.36
CA GLU A 115 -12.55 15.71 -30.35
C GLU A 115 -13.23 16.62 -29.31
N LEU A 116 -12.64 16.79 -28.12
CA LEU A 116 -13.17 17.71 -27.10
C LEU A 116 -13.08 19.17 -27.54
N ILE A 117 -12.00 19.57 -28.22
CA ILE A 117 -11.87 20.91 -28.81
C ILE A 117 -12.91 21.08 -29.92
N ASN A 118 -13.09 20.07 -30.78
CA ASN A 118 -14.07 20.08 -31.86
C ASN A 118 -15.51 20.23 -31.35
N GLN A 119 -15.83 19.65 -30.18
CA GLN A 119 -17.13 19.78 -29.50
C GLN A 119 -17.28 21.07 -28.67
N GLY A 120 -16.25 21.93 -28.62
CA GLY A 120 -16.24 23.13 -27.78
C GLY A 120 -16.20 22.86 -26.27
N LYS A 121 -15.82 21.64 -25.88
CA LYS A 121 -15.70 21.18 -24.48
C LYS A 121 -14.27 21.32 -23.94
N ALA A 122 -13.32 21.72 -24.77
CA ALA A 122 -11.98 22.07 -24.37
C ALA A 122 -11.47 23.29 -25.17
N TYR A 123 -10.53 24.02 -24.59
CA TYR A 123 -9.87 25.17 -25.23
C TYR A 123 -8.39 25.20 -24.86
N VAL A 124 -7.60 25.90 -25.68
CA VAL A 124 -6.18 26.10 -25.43
C VAL A 124 -5.98 27.46 -24.77
N ASP A 125 -5.24 27.46 -23.66
CA ASP A 125 -5.01 28.62 -22.82
C ASP A 125 -3.52 28.93 -22.74
N ASP A 126 -3.16 30.17 -23.06
CA ASP A 126 -1.79 30.71 -22.97
C ASP A 126 -1.60 31.63 -21.76
N THR A 127 -2.57 31.68 -20.85
CA THR A 127 -2.50 32.47 -19.62
C THR A 127 -1.40 31.94 -18.70
N PRO A 128 -0.52 32.81 -18.15
CA PRO A 128 0.52 32.40 -17.21
C PRO A 128 -0.03 31.63 -16.01
N ARG A 129 0.72 30.63 -15.55
CA ARG A 129 0.29 29.69 -14.49
C ARG A 129 -0.20 30.38 -13.22
N GLU A 130 0.50 31.41 -12.75
CA GLU A 130 0.14 32.14 -11.52
C GLU A 130 -1.19 32.88 -11.66
N GLU A 131 -1.43 33.49 -12.82
CA GLU A 131 -2.67 34.19 -13.13
C GLU A 131 -3.82 33.20 -13.28
N MET A 132 -3.61 32.10 -14.01
CA MET A 132 -4.58 31.02 -14.15
C MET A 132 -4.98 30.43 -12.79
N GLN A 133 -4.03 30.27 -11.87
CA GLN A 133 -4.32 29.79 -10.52
C GLN A 133 -5.22 30.76 -9.75
N LYS A 134 -4.96 32.07 -9.83
CA LYS A 134 -5.81 33.11 -9.22
C LYS A 134 -7.21 33.10 -9.83
N GLN A 135 -7.30 33.16 -11.16
CA GLN A 135 -8.56 33.10 -11.89
C GLN A 135 -9.41 31.88 -11.50
N ARG A 136 -8.81 30.69 -11.37
CA ARG A 136 -9.51 29.48 -10.90
C ARG A 136 -10.01 29.55 -9.46
N MET A 137 -9.23 30.16 -8.57
CA MET A 137 -9.62 30.33 -7.17
C MET A 137 -10.79 31.29 -7.03
N ASP A 138 -10.79 32.34 -7.84
CA ASP A 138 -11.78 33.42 -7.83
C ASP A 138 -12.99 33.14 -8.76
N GLY A 139 -12.94 32.08 -9.58
CA GLY A 139 -14.03 31.71 -10.50
C GLY A 139 -14.09 32.56 -11.77
N ILE A 140 -13.01 33.27 -12.09
CA ILE A 140 -12.92 34.18 -13.23
C ILE A 140 -12.56 33.40 -14.49
N GLU A 141 -13.35 33.54 -15.55
CA GLU A 141 -13.07 32.92 -16.85
C GLU A 141 -11.75 33.44 -17.46
N SER A 142 -10.98 32.54 -18.05
CA SER A 142 -9.78 32.91 -18.81
C SER A 142 -10.16 33.67 -20.08
N LYS A 143 -9.30 34.59 -20.51
CA LYS A 143 -9.41 35.29 -21.80
C LYS A 143 -9.55 34.32 -22.98
N CYS A 144 -8.94 33.14 -22.90
CA CYS A 144 -8.91 32.14 -23.96
C CYS A 144 -10.14 31.20 -23.97
N ARG A 145 -11.00 31.26 -22.95
CA ARG A 145 -12.12 30.32 -22.77
C ARG A 145 -13.18 30.41 -23.88
N ASN A 146 -13.26 31.56 -24.54
CA ASN A 146 -14.22 31.86 -25.59
C ASN A 146 -13.57 32.01 -26.98
N HIS A 147 -12.34 31.50 -27.16
CA HIS A 147 -11.73 31.36 -28.49
C HIS A 147 -12.62 30.53 -29.41
N SER A 148 -12.55 30.86 -30.70
CA SER A 148 -13.18 30.05 -31.75
C SER A 148 -12.55 28.66 -31.82
N LYS A 149 -13.26 27.73 -32.45
CA LYS A 149 -12.78 26.35 -32.65
C LYS A 149 -11.48 26.36 -33.46
N GLU A 150 -11.42 27.17 -34.50
CA GLU A 150 -10.29 27.30 -35.42
C GLU A 150 -9.04 27.81 -34.70
N GLU A 151 -9.19 28.80 -33.81
CA GLU A 151 -8.09 29.31 -32.99
C GLU A 151 -7.55 28.25 -32.03
N ASN A 152 -8.45 27.51 -31.36
CA ASN A 152 -8.04 26.45 -30.45
C ASN A 152 -7.31 25.32 -31.18
N LEU A 153 -7.78 24.91 -32.37
CA LEU A 153 -7.10 23.91 -33.18
C LEU A 153 -5.72 24.40 -33.65
N LYS A 154 -5.59 25.65 -34.06
CA LYS A 154 -4.31 26.23 -34.45
C LYS A 154 -3.30 26.20 -33.30
N LEU A 155 -3.72 26.60 -32.11
CA LEU A 155 -2.89 26.54 -30.91
C LEU A 155 -2.56 25.10 -30.52
N TRP A 156 -3.48 24.17 -30.70
CA TRP A 156 -3.26 22.76 -30.47
C TRP A 156 -2.19 22.18 -31.42
N GLU A 157 -2.21 22.54 -32.70
CA GLU A 157 -1.11 22.18 -33.63
C GLU A 157 0.23 22.79 -33.20
N GLU A 158 0.24 24.04 -32.74
CA GLU A 158 1.46 24.68 -32.21
C GLU A 158 1.99 23.95 -30.97
N MET A 159 1.11 23.45 -30.09
CA MET A 159 1.48 22.59 -28.97
C MET A 159 2.07 21.26 -29.46
N LYS A 160 1.37 20.53 -30.35
CA LYS A 160 1.85 19.26 -30.91
C LYS A 160 3.21 19.39 -31.61
N ALA A 161 3.49 20.54 -32.22
CA ALA A 161 4.75 20.85 -32.87
C ALA A 161 5.88 21.28 -31.89
N GLY A 162 5.56 21.53 -30.62
CA GLY A 162 6.52 22.02 -29.62
C GLY A 162 7.06 23.42 -29.94
N SER A 163 6.24 24.29 -30.55
CA SER A 163 6.65 25.67 -30.85
C SER A 163 6.89 26.48 -29.58
N GLU A 164 7.63 27.59 -29.65
CA GLU A 164 7.87 28.47 -28.48
C GLU A 164 6.54 28.90 -27.82
N ARG A 165 5.53 29.21 -28.63
CA ARG A 165 4.18 29.52 -28.14
C ARG A 165 3.47 28.29 -27.56
N GLY A 166 3.57 27.14 -28.22
CA GLY A 166 3.00 25.88 -27.76
C GLY A 166 3.52 25.43 -26.39
N LEU A 167 4.81 25.68 -26.10
CA LEU A 167 5.44 25.41 -24.79
C LEU A 167 4.85 26.22 -23.63
N HIS A 168 4.21 27.35 -23.93
CA HIS A 168 3.53 28.19 -22.95
C HIS A 168 2.03 27.91 -22.85
N CYS A 169 1.49 27.05 -23.73
CA CYS A 169 0.08 26.73 -23.77
C CYS A 169 -0.26 25.48 -22.94
N CYS A 170 -1.51 25.41 -22.50
CA CYS A 170 -2.10 24.18 -21.99
C CYS A 170 -3.54 24.00 -22.50
N VAL A 171 -3.99 22.75 -22.56
CA VAL A 171 -5.39 22.43 -22.88
C VAL A 171 -6.19 22.33 -21.60
N ARG A 172 -7.33 23.03 -21.56
CA ARG A 172 -8.26 23.04 -20.43
C ARG A 172 -9.63 22.52 -20.85
N GLY A 173 -10.24 21.73 -19.98
CA GLY A 173 -11.65 21.37 -20.11
C GLY A 173 -12.55 22.58 -19.85
N LYS A 174 -13.60 22.75 -20.63
CA LYS A 174 -14.62 23.78 -20.45
C LYS A 174 -15.75 23.18 -19.61
N LEU A 175 -15.68 23.44 -18.31
CA LEU A 175 -16.65 23.01 -17.30
C LEU A 175 -17.27 24.25 -16.64
N ASP A 176 -17.56 24.18 -15.35
CA ASP A 176 -18.16 25.26 -14.57
C ASP A 176 -17.11 25.93 -13.66
N MET A 177 -16.86 27.22 -13.93
CA MET A 177 -15.95 28.04 -13.14
C MET A 177 -16.51 28.42 -11.77
N GLN A 178 -17.84 28.37 -11.61
CA GLN A 178 -18.53 28.68 -10.37
C GLN A 178 -18.76 27.47 -9.47
N ASP A 179 -18.34 26.27 -9.91
CA ASP A 179 -18.56 25.04 -9.16
C ASP A 179 -17.92 25.12 -7.75
N PRO A 180 -18.62 24.68 -6.68
CA PRO A 180 -18.04 24.63 -5.34
C PRO A 180 -16.81 23.72 -5.26
N ASN A 181 -16.74 22.69 -6.11
CA ASN A 181 -15.57 21.85 -6.29
C ASN A 181 -14.57 22.52 -7.25
N LYS A 182 -13.51 23.08 -6.67
CA LYS A 182 -12.43 23.75 -7.41
C LYS A 182 -11.72 22.88 -8.45
N SER A 183 -11.80 21.55 -8.33
CA SER A 183 -11.26 20.62 -9.32
C SER A 183 -12.07 20.60 -10.63
N LEU A 184 -13.36 20.97 -10.58
CA LEU A 184 -14.24 21.05 -11.75
C LEU A 184 -14.14 22.41 -12.46
N ARG A 185 -13.47 23.39 -11.87
CA ARG A 185 -13.24 24.71 -12.49
C ARG A 185 -12.17 24.61 -13.56
N ASP A 186 -12.60 24.38 -14.79
CA ASP A 186 -11.80 24.24 -16.01
C ASP A 186 -10.42 23.58 -15.79
N PRO A 187 -10.40 22.26 -15.49
CA PRO A 187 -9.17 21.53 -15.20
C PRO A 187 -8.27 21.45 -16.42
N VAL A 188 -6.96 21.37 -16.17
CA VAL A 188 -5.95 21.22 -17.21
C VAL A 188 -5.85 19.75 -17.61
N TYR A 189 -5.99 19.44 -18.90
CA TYR A 189 -5.87 18.09 -19.46
C TYR A 189 -4.50 17.81 -20.05
N TYR A 190 -3.91 18.78 -20.75
CA TYR A 190 -2.63 18.60 -21.45
C TYR A 190 -1.74 19.84 -21.23
N VAL A 191 -0.45 19.62 -21.04
CA VAL A 191 0.56 20.67 -20.93
C VAL A 191 1.79 20.25 -21.71
N GLU A 192 2.26 21.12 -22.59
CA GLU A 192 3.57 20.98 -23.19
C GLU A 192 4.61 21.43 -22.16
N ARG A 193 5.31 20.50 -21.49
CA ARG A 193 6.30 20.89 -20.48
C ARG A 193 7.57 21.39 -21.16
N GLY A 194 7.69 22.71 -21.31
CA GLY A 194 8.99 23.37 -21.23
C GLY A 194 9.66 23.00 -19.91
N LEU A 195 10.93 22.62 -19.97
CA LEU A 195 11.65 21.86 -18.94
C LEU A 195 11.99 22.67 -17.66
N TYR A 196 11.10 23.52 -17.13
CA TYR A 196 11.35 24.29 -15.91
C TYR A 196 10.04 24.52 -15.15
N ASP A 197 9.75 23.69 -14.15
CA ASP A 197 9.72 24.14 -12.75
C ASP A 197 9.47 22.95 -11.80
N TYR A 198 10.28 22.86 -10.75
CA TYR A 198 10.38 21.72 -9.86
C TYR A 198 9.09 21.56 -9.04
N THR A 199 8.23 20.60 -9.40
CA THR A 199 7.02 20.33 -8.63
C THR A 199 7.37 19.64 -7.30
N LEU A 200 7.11 20.32 -6.17
CA LEU A 200 7.26 19.84 -4.78
C LEU A 200 6.27 18.68 -4.52
N LEU A 201 6.70 17.42 -4.60
CA LEU A 201 5.93 16.29 -4.03
C LEU A 201 6.70 15.67 -2.85
N SER A 202 5.99 15.05 -1.91
CA SER A 202 6.46 14.55 -0.60
C SER A 202 7.68 13.61 -0.65
N LYS A 203 8.05 13.11 -1.85
CA LYS A 203 9.34 12.46 -2.15
C LYS A 203 10.56 13.35 -1.85
N ARG A 204 10.41 14.67 -1.79
CA ARG A 204 11.50 15.62 -1.49
C ARG A 204 12.13 15.45 -0.12
N LYS A 205 11.36 15.08 0.91
CA LYS A 205 11.94 14.89 2.25
C LYS A 205 12.90 13.69 2.26
N LEU A 206 12.50 12.59 1.61
CA LEU A 206 13.37 11.42 1.45
C LEU A 206 14.56 11.73 0.54
N LEU A 207 14.32 12.44 -0.57
CA LEU A 207 15.39 12.90 -1.46
C LEU A 207 16.40 13.80 -0.73
N TRP A 208 15.94 14.69 0.15
CA TRP A 208 16.79 15.55 0.96
C TRP A 208 17.74 14.73 1.85
N PHE A 209 17.24 13.68 2.52
CA PHE A 209 18.09 12.82 3.35
C PHE A 209 19.18 12.10 2.53
N VAL A 210 18.86 11.70 1.30
CA VAL A 210 19.85 11.11 0.38
C VAL A 210 20.85 12.17 -0.10
N GLN A 211 20.36 13.35 -0.51
CA GLN A 211 21.20 14.44 -1.03
C GLN A 211 22.11 15.08 0.02
N ASN A 212 21.77 14.98 1.30
CA ASN A 212 22.57 15.52 2.41
C ASN A 212 23.37 14.44 3.14
N ASP A 213 23.58 13.28 2.49
CA ASP A 213 24.37 12.15 2.99
C ASP A 213 23.99 11.72 4.42
N LYS A 214 22.71 11.88 4.79
CA LYS A 214 22.18 11.39 6.08
C LYS A 214 21.88 9.90 6.04
N VAL A 215 21.74 9.35 4.83
CA VAL A 215 21.57 7.93 4.55
C VAL A 215 22.43 7.48 3.37
N ASN A 216 22.70 6.17 3.31
CA ASN A 216 23.54 5.59 2.27
C ASN A 216 22.84 5.52 0.89
N GLY A 217 21.52 5.69 0.85
CA GLY A 217 20.73 5.58 -0.37
C GLY A 217 19.26 5.29 -0.11
N TRP A 218 18.52 4.97 -1.18
CA TRP A 218 17.09 4.67 -1.13
C TRP A 218 16.77 3.30 -0.53
N ASP A 219 17.74 2.41 -0.48
CA ASP A 219 17.65 1.07 0.12
C ASP A 219 18.17 1.05 1.56
N ASP A 220 18.52 2.21 2.14
CA ASP A 220 19.02 2.31 3.51
C ASP A 220 17.99 1.71 4.50
N PRO A 221 18.40 0.86 5.47
CA PRO A 221 17.49 0.24 6.43
C PRO A 221 16.65 1.22 7.26
N ARG A 222 17.08 2.49 7.36
CA ARG A 222 16.35 3.56 8.07
C ARG A 222 15.21 4.14 7.23
N PHE A 223 15.19 3.90 5.93
CA PHE A 223 14.18 4.43 5.02
C PHE A 223 12.89 3.60 5.02
N PRO A 224 11.72 4.25 4.87
CA PRO A 224 10.42 3.58 4.78
C PRO A 224 10.12 3.04 3.37
N THR A 225 11.13 2.96 2.51
CA THR A 225 11.03 2.31 1.19
C THR A 225 10.86 0.81 1.37
N VAL A 226 10.18 0.14 0.42
CA VAL A 226 10.03 -1.32 0.48
C VAL A 226 11.40 -2.01 0.50
N GLN A 227 12.35 -1.49 -0.28
CA GLN A 227 13.73 -1.98 -0.29
C GLN A 227 14.43 -1.76 1.05
N GLY A 228 14.32 -0.57 1.65
CA GLY A 228 14.92 -0.25 2.94
C GLY A 228 14.39 -1.13 4.07
N ILE A 229 13.07 -1.29 4.18
CA ILE A 229 12.47 -2.12 5.24
C ILE A 229 12.77 -3.62 5.05
N VAL A 230 12.83 -4.10 3.81
CA VAL A 230 13.24 -5.49 3.52
C VAL A 230 14.72 -5.69 3.84
N ARG A 231 15.59 -4.73 3.49
CA ARG A 231 17.02 -4.75 3.87
C ARG A 231 17.21 -4.70 5.39
N ARG A 232 16.33 -4.00 6.12
CA ARG A 232 16.28 -3.99 7.60
C ARG A 232 15.90 -5.36 8.19
N GLY A 233 15.33 -6.27 7.40
CA GLY A 233 14.92 -7.61 7.84
C GLY A 233 13.41 -7.79 7.99
N LEU A 234 12.59 -6.90 7.41
CA LEU A 234 11.15 -7.12 7.32
C LEU A 234 10.83 -8.26 6.33
N LYS A 235 10.08 -9.26 6.77
CA LYS A 235 9.53 -10.31 5.92
C LYS A 235 8.33 -9.78 5.14
N VAL A 236 8.25 -10.13 3.85
CA VAL A 236 7.17 -9.67 2.96
C VAL A 236 5.82 -10.19 3.46
N GLU A 237 5.79 -11.39 4.02
CA GLU A 237 4.62 -12.00 4.64
C GLU A 237 4.11 -11.18 5.82
N ALA A 238 5.01 -10.60 6.63
CA ALA A 238 4.65 -9.73 7.74
C ALA A 238 3.98 -8.44 7.24
N LEU A 239 4.50 -7.88 6.14
CA LEU A 239 3.94 -6.69 5.50
C LEU A 239 2.55 -6.98 4.94
N ILE A 240 2.37 -8.13 4.29
CA ILE A 240 1.08 -8.59 3.78
C ILE A 240 0.09 -8.71 4.95
N GLN A 241 0.44 -9.46 6.00
CA GLN A 241 -0.42 -9.62 7.18
C GLN A 241 -0.76 -8.29 7.85
N PHE A 242 0.21 -7.38 7.98
CA PHE A 242 -0.01 -6.06 8.57
C PHE A 242 -1.00 -5.21 7.77
N ILE A 243 -0.88 -5.21 6.44
CA ILE A 243 -1.84 -4.53 5.57
C ILE A 243 -3.18 -5.23 5.62
N LEU A 244 -3.19 -6.55 5.77
CA LEU A 244 -4.41 -7.31 5.91
C LEU A 244 -5.14 -6.99 7.23
N GLU A 245 -4.45 -6.90 8.36
CA GLU A 245 -5.08 -6.53 9.63
C GLU A 245 -5.71 -5.12 9.64
N GLN A 246 -5.30 -4.23 8.73
CA GLN A 246 -5.85 -2.87 8.64
C GLN A 246 -7.26 -2.81 8.06
N GLY A 247 -7.63 -3.77 7.19
CA GLY A 247 -8.89 -3.69 6.45
C GLY A 247 -8.95 -2.54 5.42
N ALA A 248 -10.07 -2.48 4.72
CA ALA A 248 -10.37 -1.46 3.70
C ALA A 248 -11.21 -0.30 4.27
N SER A 249 -10.80 0.31 5.38
CA SER A 249 -11.53 1.46 5.94
C SER A 249 -11.20 2.78 5.22
N LYS A 250 -12.22 3.63 5.05
CA LYS A 250 -12.06 5.04 4.60
C LYS A 250 -11.50 5.95 5.71
N ASN A 251 -11.49 5.48 6.96
CA ASN A 251 -11.02 6.27 8.10
C ASN A 251 -9.49 6.34 8.11
N LEU A 252 -8.96 7.55 8.31
CA LEU A 252 -7.53 7.76 8.51
C LEU A 252 -7.14 7.19 9.87
N ASN A 253 -6.45 6.05 9.87
CA ASN A 253 -5.93 5.44 11.08
C ASN A 253 -4.41 5.59 11.14
N LEU A 254 -3.91 6.30 12.15
CA LEU A 254 -2.48 6.39 12.42
C LEU A 254 -2.04 5.09 13.10
N MET A 255 -1.17 4.35 12.43
CA MET A 255 -0.68 3.06 12.90
C MET A 255 0.79 3.17 13.29
N GLU A 256 1.09 2.70 14.49
CA GLU A 256 2.45 2.63 15.01
C GLU A 256 3.26 1.52 14.33
N TRP A 257 4.54 1.81 14.07
CA TRP A 257 5.50 0.88 13.49
C TRP A 257 5.67 -0.39 14.33
N ASP A 258 5.46 -0.31 15.65
CA ASP A 258 5.61 -1.43 16.58
C ASP A 258 4.68 -2.59 16.24
N LYS A 259 3.49 -2.34 15.70
CA LYS A 259 2.56 -3.40 15.26
C LYS A 259 3.16 -4.21 14.12
N LEU A 260 3.68 -3.54 13.09
CA LEU A 260 4.34 -4.20 11.96
C LEU A 260 5.53 -5.05 12.43
N TRP A 261 6.38 -4.50 13.30
CA TRP A 261 7.54 -5.23 13.82
C TRP A 261 7.15 -6.37 14.76
N THR A 262 6.03 -6.26 15.48
CA THR A 262 5.49 -7.35 16.29
C THR A 262 5.04 -8.52 15.43
N ILE A 263 4.34 -8.26 14.32
CA ILE A 263 3.96 -9.30 13.35
C ILE A 263 5.22 -9.93 12.74
N ASN A 264 6.17 -9.11 12.31
CA ASN A 264 7.44 -9.59 11.74
C ASN A 264 8.21 -10.47 12.74
N LYS A 265 8.26 -10.06 14.02
CA LYS A 265 8.88 -10.84 15.08
C LYS A 265 8.21 -12.21 15.21
N LYS A 266 6.88 -12.29 15.21
CA LYS A 266 6.16 -13.59 15.30
C LYS A 266 6.54 -14.55 14.17
N ILE A 267 6.82 -14.04 12.96
CA ILE A 267 7.23 -14.83 11.80
C ILE A 267 8.71 -15.25 11.90
N ILE A 268 9.58 -14.35 12.37
CA ILE A 268 11.03 -14.59 12.42
C ILE A 268 11.44 -15.41 13.66
N ASP A 269 10.75 -15.26 14.79
CA ASP A 269 11.13 -15.87 16.09
C ASP A 269 11.39 -17.37 15.99
N PRO A 270 10.53 -18.19 15.32
CA PRO A 270 10.69 -19.63 15.25
C PRO A 270 11.89 -20.12 14.43
N VAL A 271 12.34 -19.31 13.46
CA VAL A 271 13.42 -19.67 12.52
C VAL A 271 14.75 -18.97 12.83
N CYS A 272 14.73 -17.94 13.67
CA CYS A 272 15.91 -17.12 13.94
C CYS A 272 16.87 -17.81 14.94
N PRO A 273 18.15 -18.05 14.57
CA PRO A 273 19.13 -18.60 15.50
C PRO A 273 19.61 -17.55 16.50
N ARG A 274 19.84 -17.94 17.75
CA ARG A 274 20.36 -17.06 18.80
C ARG A 274 21.87 -17.16 18.89
N HIS A 275 22.52 -16.03 18.69
CA HIS A 275 23.96 -15.87 18.81
C HIS A 275 24.30 -15.04 20.04
N THR A 276 25.47 -15.30 20.61
CA THR A 276 26.06 -14.50 21.67
C THR A 276 27.23 -13.75 21.05
N ALA A 277 27.24 -12.43 21.19
CA ALA A 277 28.32 -11.58 20.72
C ALA A 277 28.65 -10.58 21.83
N VAL A 278 29.93 -10.22 21.93
CA VAL A 278 30.41 -9.15 22.81
C VAL A 278 30.75 -7.97 21.91
N THR A 279 30.25 -6.78 22.27
CA THR A 279 30.60 -5.55 21.56
C THR A 279 32.09 -5.28 21.69
N GLU A 280 32.70 -4.72 20.65
CA GLU A 280 34.12 -4.35 20.72
C GLU A 280 34.38 -3.29 21.79
N GLU A 281 33.45 -2.32 21.89
CA GLU A 281 33.44 -1.33 22.95
C GLU A 281 33.20 -2.00 24.31
N GLY A 282 34.14 -1.78 25.24
CA GLY A 282 34.03 -2.25 26.62
C GLY A 282 34.28 -3.74 26.81
N ARG A 283 34.81 -4.48 25.82
CA ARG A 283 35.18 -5.88 26.04
C ARG A 283 36.31 -6.00 27.05
N VAL A 284 36.14 -6.89 28.02
CA VAL A 284 37.16 -7.22 29.02
C VAL A 284 37.43 -8.71 28.93
N LEU A 285 38.71 -9.07 28.92
CA LEU A 285 39.11 -10.47 28.96
C LEU A 285 38.76 -11.05 30.33
N LEU A 286 37.85 -12.03 30.35
CA LEU A 286 37.50 -12.74 31.56
C LEU A 286 38.29 -14.05 31.62
N THR A 287 39.12 -14.19 32.65
CA THR A 287 39.81 -15.46 32.93
C THR A 287 39.21 -16.10 34.17
N LEU A 288 38.69 -17.32 34.00
CA LEU A 288 38.10 -18.09 35.08
C LEU A 288 39.21 -18.79 35.88
N SER A 289 39.23 -18.58 37.21
CA SER A 289 40.18 -19.22 38.11
C SER A 289 39.99 -20.75 38.16
N ASN A 290 38.74 -21.22 38.05
CA ASN A 290 38.33 -22.62 38.01
C ASN A 290 37.75 -23.04 36.62
N GLY A 291 38.20 -22.39 35.54
CA GLY A 291 37.77 -22.71 34.17
C GLY A 291 38.36 -24.02 33.62
N PRO A 292 37.85 -24.54 32.49
CA PRO A 292 38.32 -25.79 31.89
C PRO A 292 39.78 -25.69 31.40
N GLU A 293 40.62 -26.68 31.73
CA GLU A 293 42.04 -26.68 31.35
C GLU A 293 42.27 -26.75 29.83
N LYS A 294 41.41 -27.50 29.11
CA LYS A 294 41.43 -27.60 27.65
C LYS A 294 40.09 -27.11 27.09
N PRO A 295 40.11 -26.32 25.99
CA PRO A 295 38.90 -25.97 25.26
C PRO A 295 38.10 -27.21 24.88
N PHE A 296 36.78 -27.16 25.07
CA PHE A 296 35.89 -28.22 24.59
C PHE A 296 34.67 -27.63 23.89
N VAL A 297 34.04 -28.42 23.02
CA VAL A 297 32.89 -28.01 22.22
C VAL A 297 31.66 -28.78 22.68
N ARG A 298 30.53 -28.08 22.84
CA ARG A 298 29.22 -28.72 23.01
C ARG A 298 28.27 -28.28 21.92
N ILE A 299 27.47 -29.23 21.44
CA ILE A 299 26.36 -28.94 20.55
C ILE A 299 25.16 -28.52 21.40
N ILE A 300 24.62 -27.34 21.10
CA ILE A 300 23.53 -26.72 21.85
C ILE A 300 22.49 -26.23 20.84
N PRO A 301 21.18 -26.32 21.13
CA PRO A 301 20.15 -25.71 20.30
C PRO A 301 20.38 -24.21 20.07
N ARG A 302 20.22 -23.76 18.83
CA ARG A 302 20.29 -22.34 18.46
C ARG A 302 19.11 -21.55 19.01
N HIS A 303 18.05 -22.22 19.45
CA HIS A 303 16.91 -21.58 20.09
C HIS A 303 16.37 -22.44 21.23
N LYS A 304 16.08 -21.81 22.38
CA LYS A 304 15.56 -22.48 23.60
C LYS A 304 14.14 -23.07 23.49
N LYS A 305 13.41 -22.84 22.39
CA LYS A 305 11.95 -23.08 22.30
C LYS A 305 11.55 -23.68 20.95
N TYR A 306 12.19 -23.26 19.87
CA TYR A 306 11.86 -23.73 18.52
C TYR A 306 13.02 -24.52 17.94
N GLU A 307 12.78 -25.78 17.60
CA GLU A 307 13.78 -26.67 17.00
C GLU A 307 14.16 -26.25 15.57
N GLY A 308 13.28 -25.51 14.89
CA GLY A 308 13.50 -25.05 13.50
C GLY A 308 14.72 -24.14 13.30
N ALA A 309 15.33 -23.62 14.37
CA ALA A 309 16.56 -22.84 14.29
C ALA A 309 17.84 -23.70 14.19
N GLY A 310 17.75 -25.02 14.42
CA GLY A 310 18.87 -25.97 14.35
C GLY A 310 19.81 -25.92 15.56
N GLU A 311 20.98 -26.55 15.43
CA GLU A 311 21.99 -26.67 16.50
C GLU A 311 23.29 -25.89 16.19
N LYS A 312 24.02 -25.52 17.23
CA LYS A 312 25.33 -24.86 17.11
C LYS A 312 26.37 -25.51 18.01
N ALA A 313 27.60 -25.61 17.50
CA ALA A 313 28.78 -25.88 18.29
C ALA A 313 29.14 -24.62 19.10
N THR A 314 29.18 -24.74 20.43
CA THR A 314 29.64 -23.69 21.34
C THR A 314 30.91 -24.15 22.03
N THR A 315 31.98 -23.39 21.87
CA THR A 315 33.28 -23.66 22.49
C THR A 315 33.35 -23.03 23.87
N PHE A 316 33.81 -23.78 24.85
CA PHE A 316 34.02 -23.34 26.22
C PHE A 316 35.52 -23.35 26.51
N THR A 317 36.03 -22.21 26.97
CA THR A 317 37.46 -21.97 27.26
C THR A 317 37.63 -21.33 28.63
N ARG A 318 38.84 -21.39 29.19
CA ARG A 318 39.19 -20.73 30.45
C ARG A 318 39.21 -19.20 30.35
N SER A 319 39.57 -18.70 29.18
CA SER A 319 39.65 -17.27 28.87
C SER A 319 38.68 -16.96 27.73
N ILE A 320 37.78 -16.00 27.96
CA ILE A 320 36.72 -15.55 27.04
C ILE A 320 36.62 -14.03 27.02
#